data_AF-A0A565CVD4-F1
#
_entry.id   AF-A0A565CVD4-F1
#
_cell.length_a   1.000
_cell.length_b   1.000
_cell.length_c   1.000
_cell.angle_alpha   90.00
_cell.angle_beta   90.00
_cell.angle_gamma   90.00
#
_symmetry.space_group_name_H-M   'P 1'
#
loop_
_entity.id
_entity.type
_entity.pdbx_description
1 polymer ?
#
loop_
_entity_poly.entity_id
_entity_poly.type
_entity_poly.pdbx_seq_one_letter_code
_entity_poly.pdbx_strand_id
1 'polypeptide(L)' 'MVVSSITKMFVGELVETSRVVMRERKESRPIRPCHIRESYRRLKLQGKVPKRSVPRLFR' A
#
# COMPACT_ATOMS: atom_id res chain seq x y z
N MET A 1 -1.73 10.13 19.16
CA MET A 1 -0.59 10.62 18.35
C MET A 1 0.06 9.49 17.55
N VAL A 2 0.46 8.38 18.18
CA VAL A 2 1.17 7.24 17.55
C VAL A 2 0.48 6.67 16.31
N VAL A 3 -0.84 6.42 16.37
CA VAL A 3 -1.58 5.84 15.24
C VAL A 3 -1.47 6.71 13.99
N SER A 4 -1.65 8.02 14.13
CA SER A 4 -1.54 8.97 13.00
C SER A 4 -0.15 8.98 12.39
N SER A 5 0.91 8.93 13.22
CA SER A 5 2.29 8.85 12.74
C SER A 5 2.57 7.56 11.96
N ILE A 6 2.15 6.42 12.49
CA ILE A 6 2.31 5.11 11.81
C ILE A 6 1.52 5.11 10.49
N THR A 7 0.28 5.59 10.50
CA THR A 7 -0.53 5.72 9.30
C THR A 7 0.14 6.62 8.26
N LYS A 8 0.71 7.76 8.67
CA LYS A 8 1.40 8.67 7.75
C LYS A 8 2.58 8.01 7.06
N MET A 9 3.42 7.27 7.80
CA MET A 9 4.55 6.54 7.21
C MET A 9 4.07 5.50 6.20
N PHE A 10 3.07 4.70 6.57
CA PHE A 10 2.51 3.68 5.70
C PHE A 10 1.91 4.27 4.41
N VAL A 11 1.15 5.36 4.52
CA VAL A 11 0.56 6.04 3.36
C VAL A 11 1.66 6.62 2.46
N GLY A 12 2.73 7.18 3.03
CA GLY A 12 3.88 7.67 2.26
C GLY A 12 4.53 6.58 1.42
N GLU A 13 4.84 5.43 2.03
CA GLU A 13 5.45 4.30 1.32
C GLU A 13 4.51 3.69 0.26
N LEU A 14 3.21 3.59 0.56
CA LEU A 14 2.19 3.12 -0.37
C LEU A 14 2.09 4.02 -1.62
N VAL A 15 2.12 5.34 -1.44
CA VAL A 15 2.03 6.31 -2.52
C VAL A 15 3.30 6.32 -3.37
N GLU A 16 4.48 6.24 -2.75
CA GLU A 16 5.75 6.16 -3.47
C GLU A 16 5.82 4.90 -4.34
N THR A 17 5.46 3.74 -3.78
CA THR A 17 5.37 2.48 -4.53
C THR A 17 4.36 2.59 -5.68
N SER A 18 3.27 3.33 -5.49
CA SER A 18 2.28 3.58 -6.55
C SER A 18 2.81 4.42 -7.68
N ARG A 19 3.70 5.38 -7.40
CA ARG A 19 4.43 6.12 -8.44
C ARG A 19 5.44 5.25 -9.17
N VAL A 20 6.07 4.29 -8.50
CA VAL A 20 6.93 3.30 -9.17
C VAL A 20 6.10 2.44 -10.13
N VAL A 21 4.98 1.85 -9.70
CA VAL A 21 4.09 1.04 -10.56
C VAL A 21 3.62 1.83 -11.78
N MET A 22 3.26 3.10 -11.58
CA MET A 22 2.82 4.00 -12.64
C MET A 22 3.94 4.27 -13.67
N ARG A 23 5.17 4.52 -13.20
CA ARG A 23 6.36 4.74 -14.06
C ARG A 23 6.72 3.47 -14.84
N GLU A 24 6.71 2.30 -14.21
CA GLU A 24 6.96 1.01 -14.87
C GLU A 24 5.97 0.74 -16.01
N ARG A 25 4.72 1.20 -15.87
CA ARG A 25 3.67 1.08 -16.88
C ARG A 25 3.68 2.21 -17.92
N LYS A 26 4.66 3.13 -17.85
CA LYS A 26 4.82 4.29 -18.74
C LYS A 26 3.58 5.19 -18.78
N GLU A 27 2.93 5.35 -17.64
CA GLU A 27 1.75 6.20 -17.53
C GLU A 27 2.09 7.57 -16.94
N SER A 28 1.59 8.64 -17.56
CA SER A 28 1.82 10.03 -17.11
C SER A 28 0.62 10.60 -16.33
N ARG A 29 -0.46 9.83 -16.20
CA ARG A 29 -1.71 10.25 -15.54
C ARG A 29 -1.59 10.24 -14.00
N PRO A 30 -2.52 10.87 -13.26
CA PRO A 30 -2.57 10.74 -11.81
C PRO A 30 -2.62 9.28 -11.35
N ILE A 31 -2.20 9.04 -10.09
CA ILE A 31 -2.24 7.71 -9.49
C ILE A 31 -3.69 7.20 -9.52
N ARG A 32 -3.92 6.07 -10.22
CA ARG A 32 -5.22 5.43 -10.30
C ARG A 32 -5.36 4.32 -9.26
N PRO A 33 -6.59 3.88 -8.93
CA PRO A 33 -6.82 2.79 -7.98
C PRO A 33 -6.06 1.49 -8.30
N CYS A 34 -5.80 1.20 -9.58
CA CYS A 34 -5.00 0.04 -10.00
C CYS A 34 -3.55 0.10 -9.48
N HIS A 35 -2.93 1.29 -9.43
CA HIS A 35 -1.57 1.46 -8.93
C HIS A 35 -1.50 1.27 -7.42
N ILE A 36 -2.50 1.79 -6.69
CA ILE A 36 -2.60 1.65 -5.24
C ILE A 36 -2.78 0.18 -4.85
N ARG A 37 -3.67 -0.55 -5.55
CA ARG A 37 -3.89 -1.99 -5.30
C ARG A 37 -2.65 -2.81 -5.58
N GLU A 38 -1.96 -2.56 -6.69
CA GLU A 38 -0.73 -3.26 -7.05
C GLU A 38 0.39 -2.95 -6.05
N SER A 39 0.50 -1.70 -5.61
CA SER A 39 1.48 -1.29 -4.60
C SER A 39 1.22 -1.95 -3.25
N TYR A 40 -0.05 -1.98 -2.82
CA TYR A 40 -0.45 -2.70 -1.61
C TYR A 40 -0.13 -4.20 -1.72
N ARG A 41 -0.37 -4.82 -2.88
CA ARG A 41 0.01 -6.22 -3.15
C ARG A 41 1.51 -6.43 -2.98
N ARG A 42 2.35 -5.55 -3.56
CA ARG A 42 3.82 -5.60 -3.43
C ARG A 42 4.28 -5.42 -1.98
N LEU A 43 3.75 -4.43 -1.26
CA LEU A 43 4.09 -4.19 0.15
C LEU A 43 3.66 -5.37 1.04
N LYS A 44 2.52 -6.00 0.75
CA LYS A 44 2.08 -7.20 1.45
C LYS A 44 3.02 -8.38 1.22
N LEU A 45 3.49 -8.58 -0.02
CA LEU A 45 4.48 -9.62 -0.34
C LEU A 45 5.85 -9.36 0.31
N GLN A 46 6.23 -8.09 0.46
CA GLN A 46 7.43 -7.70 1.19
C GLN A 46 7.29 -7.80 2.73
N GLY A 47 6.11 -8.17 3.24
CA GLY A 47 5.86 -8.27 4.68
C GLY A 47 5.70 -6.93 5.40
N LYS A 48 5.59 -5.82 4.65
CA LYS A 48 5.49 -4.45 5.20
C LYS A 48 4.07 -4.05 5.59
N VAL A 49 3.08 -4.86 5.22
CA VAL A 49 1.69 -4.69 5.66
C VAL A 49 1.46 -5.54 6.91
N PRO A 50 1.01 -4.94 8.03
CA PRO A 50 0.65 -5.70 9.22
C PRO A 50 -0.34 -6.83 8.90
N LYS A 51 0.00 -8.06 9.27
CA LYS A 51 -0.90 -9.20 9.14
C LYS A 51 -2.04 -9.03 10.15
N ARG A 52 -3.27 -9.34 9.74
CA ARG A 52 -4.38 -9.46 10.69
C ARG A 52 -4.03 -10.53 11.70
N SER A 53 -3.84 -10.13 12.95
CA SER A 53 -3.60 -11.03 14.09
C SER A 53 -4.90 -11.62 14.65
N VAL A 54 -6.04 -11.00 14.34
CA VAL A 54 -7.35 -11.48 14.81
C VAL A 54 -7.86 -12.61 13.92
N PRO A 55 -8.21 -13.79 14.50
CA PRO A 55 -8.93 -14.83 13.79
C PRO A 55 -10.25 -14.27 13.25
N ARG A 56 -10.68 -14.73 12.07
CA ARG A 56 -12.03 -14.42 11.60
C ARG A 56 -13.02 -15.03 12.59
N LEU A 57 -13.76 -14.19 13.30
CA LEU A 57 -14.70 -14.63 14.34
C LEU A 57 -15.85 -15.47 13.76
N PHE A 58 -16.07 -15.41 12.45
CA PHE A 58 -17.09 -16.20 11.74
C PHE A 58 -16.52 -16.69 10.40
N ARG A 59 -16.74 -17.98 10.12
CA ARG A 59 -16.44 -18.67 8.86
C ARG A 59 -17.74 -19.01 8.16
#